data_AF-A0A1J4URR2-F1
#
_entry.id   AF-A0A1J4URR2-F1
#
_cell.length_a   1.000
_cell.length_b   1.000
_cell.length_c   1.000
_cell.angle_alpha   90.00
_cell.angle_beta   90.00
_cell.angle_gamma   90.00
#
_symmetry.space_group_name_H-M   'P 1'
#
loop_
_entity.id
_entity.type
_entity.pdbx_description
1 polymer ?
#
loop_
_entity_poly.entity_id
_entity_poly.type
_entity_poly.pdbx_seq_one_letter_code
_entity_poly.pdbx_strand_id
1 'polypeptide(L)'
;MHSPPLRVGGSSQNLIPLSSPNKNAEIERAIRTIKEECLNITRLNNVEQTKLEVERFVRFYNHQREHSSLNGDMPINVWKQKLIKTEQPK
;
A
#
# COMPACT_ATOMS: atom_id res chain seq x y z
N MET A 1 -26.72 14.95 -3.32
CA MET A 1 -27.11 13.59 -2.89
C MET A 1 -25.83 12.78 -2.73
N HIS A 2 -25.42 12.45 -1.51
CA HIS A 2 -24.27 11.58 -1.29
C HIS A 2 -24.78 10.14 -1.35
N SER A 3 -24.29 9.33 -2.29
CA SER A 3 -24.58 7.90 -2.33
C SER A 3 -24.11 7.27 -1.02
N PRO A 4 -24.92 6.39 -0.40
CA PRO A 4 -24.50 5.69 0.81
C PRO A 4 -23.27 4.83 0.50
N PRO A 5 -22.31 4.74 1.44
CA PRO A 5 -21.12 3.94 1.23
C PRO A 5 -21.50 2.48 1.00
N LEU A 6 -20.88 1.86 -0.01
CA LEU A 6 -21.05 0.42 -0.27
C LEU A 6 -20.66 -0.35 0.99
N ARG A 7 -21.58 -1.20 1.47
CA ARG A 7 -21.35 -2.10 2.61
C ARG A 7 -21.42 -3.54 2.11
N VAL A 8 -20.28 -4.22 2.12
CA VAL A 8 -20.15 -5.63 1.70
C VAL A 8 -19.36 -6.35 2.78
N GLY A 9 -19.89 -7.48 3.27
CA GLY A 9 -19.17 -8.35 4.22
C GLY A 9 -18.75 -7.69 5.55
N GLY A 10 -19.47 -6.66 6.02
CA GLY A 10 -19.15 -5.94 7.27
C GLY A 10 -18.19 -4.77 7.09
N SER A 11 -17.56 -4.60 5.93
CA SER A 11 -16.72 -3.45 5.61
C SER A 11 -17.55 -2.29 5.04
N SER A 12 -17.27 -1.06 5.49
CA SER A 12 -17.92 0.16 5.00
C SER A 12 -16.95 0.97 4.15
N GLN A 13 -17.36 1.43 2.97
CA GLN A 13 -16.55 2.31 2.15
C GLN A 13 -16.40 3.68 2.83
N ASN A 14 -15.18 4.20 2.92
CA ASN A 14 -14.93 5.56 3.37
C ASN A 14 -14.45 6.41 2.18
N LEU A 15 -15.30 7.32 1.70
CA LEU A 15 -14.96 8.19 0.58
C LEU A 15 -14.01 9.30 1.04
N ILE A 16 -13.08 9.69 0.16
CA ILE A 16 -12.21 10.83 0.42
C ILE A 16 -13.05 12.10 0.27
N PRO A 17 -13.20 12.93 1.33
CA PRO A 17 -13.92 14.18 1.23
C PRO A 17 -13.19 15.17 0.32
N LEU A 18 -13.96 16.07 -0.28
CA LEU A 18 -13.43 17.13 -1.14
C LEU A 18 -12.36 17.94 -0.39
N SER A 19 -11.31 18.38 -1.10
CA SER A 19 -10.23 19.21 -0.54
C SER A 19 -9.44 18.57 0.62
N SER A 20 -9.25 17.24 0.59
CA SER A 20 -8.43 16.51 1.58
C SER A 20 -7.18 15.88 0.94
N PRO A 21 -6.19 16.67 0.49
CA PRO A 21 -5.01 16.17 -0.22
C PRO A 21 -4.19 15.17 0.61
N ASN A 22 -4.11 15.39 1.93
CA ASN A 22 -3.39 14.49 2.84
C ASN A 22 -3.94 13.06 2.83
N LYS A 23 -5.25 12.88 2.56
CA LYS A 23 -5.86 11.54 2.47
C LYS A 23 -5.46 10.80 1.19
N ASN A 24 -5.02 11.52 0.14
CA ASN A 24 -4.56 10.92 -1.11
C ASN A 24 -3.03 10.77 -1.16
N ALA A 25 -2.29 11.62 -0.44
CA ALA A 25 -0.83 11.72 -0.52
C ALA A 25 -0.11 10.37 -0.30
N GLU A 26 -0.55 9.57 0.67
CA GLU A 26 0.07 8.26 0.95
C GLU A 26 -0.10 7.28 -0.22
N ILE A 27 -1.29 7.22 -0.80
CA ILE A 27 -1.60 6.34 -1.94
C ILE A 27 -0.89 6.84 -3.20
N GLU A 28 -0.90 8.14 -3.45
CA GLU A 28 -0.16 8.74 -4.56
C GLU A 28 1.33 8.43 -4.48
N ARG A 29 1.93 8.56 -3.29
CA ARG A 29 3.33 8.22 -3.06
C ARG A 29 3.59 6.74 -3.36
N ALA A 30 2.76 5.83 -2.88
CA ALA A 30 2.90 4.40 -3.15
C ALA A 30 2.81 4.08 -4.65
N ILE A 31 1.81 4.65 -5.34
CA ILE A 31 1.64 4.49 -6.80
C ILE A 31 2.86 5.03 -7.55
N ARG A 32 3.36 6.20 -7.16
CA ARG A 32 4.55 6.81 -7.77
C ARG A 32 5.78 5.92 -7.61
N THR A 33 6.01 5.36 -6.42
CA THR A 33 7.11 4.42 -6.18
C THR A 33 7.00 3.18 -7.07
N ILE A 34 5.83 2.58 -7.22
CA ILE A 34 5.64 1.43 -8.12
C ILE A 34 5.94 1.82 -9.58
N LYS A 35 5.48 3.00 -10.01
CA LYS A 35 5.74 3.47 -11.38
C LYS A 35 7.23 3.68 -11.62
N GLU A 36 7.87 4.48 -10.77
CA GLU A 36 9.26 4.91 -10.96
C GLU A 36 10.26 3.76 -10.76
N GLU A 37 10.06 2.93 -9.74
CA GLU A 37 11.03 1.90 -9.34
C GLU A 37 10.72 0.50 -9.89
N CYS A 38 9.56 0.26 -10.49
CA CYS A 38 9.22 -1.03 -11.09
C CYS A 38 8.81 -0.89 -12.57
N LEU A 39 7.74 -0.15 -12.86
CA LEU A 39 7.15 -0.16 -14.21
C LEU A 39 7.98 0.59 -15.25
N ASN A 40 8.57 1.73 -14.89
CA ASN A 40 9.30 2.58 -15.84
C ASN A 40 10.68 2.03 -16.21
N ILE A 41 11.25 1.16 -15.37
CA ILE A 41 12.59 0.60 -15.58
C ILE A 41 12.55 -0.84 -16.11
N THR A 42 11.38 -1.46 -16.16
CA THR A 42 11.20 -2.86 -16.56
C THR A 42 10.51 -2.93 -17.92
N ARG A 43 11.07 -3.71 -18.85
CA ARG A 43 10.43 -3.93 -20.16
C ARG A 43 9.35 -5.00 -20.06
N LEU A 44 8.09 -4.55 -20.05
CA LEU A 44 6.90 -5.40 -19.93
C LEU A 44 6.21 -5.51 -21.29
N ASN A 45 5.87 -6.74 -21.71
CA ASN A 45 5.31 -6.97 -23.06
C ASN A 45 3.82 -7.30 -23.05
N ASN A 46 3.25 -7.62 -21.88
CA ASN A 46 1.82 -7.91 -21.72
C ASN A 46 1.37 -7.72 -20.25
N VAL A 47 0.05 -7.74 -20.06
CA VAL A 47 -0.60 -7.49 -18.76
C VAL A 47 -0.23 -8.54 -17.71
N GLU A 48 -0.07 -9.82 -18.09
CA GLU A 48 0.28 -10.87 -17.14
C GLU A 48 1.71 -10.71 -16.60
N GLN A 49 2.65 -10.32 -17.46
CA GLN A 49 4.00 -9.94 -17.03
C GLN A 49 3.96 -8.74 -16.08
N THR A 50 3.16 -7.71 -16.40
CA THR A 50 3.01 -6.53 -15.52
C THR A 50 2.49 -6.92 -14.14
N LYS A 51 1.44 -7.75 -14.07
CA LYS A 51 0.91 -8.23 -12.78
C LYS A 51 1.98 -8.94 -11.97
N LEU A 52 2.70 -9.87 -12.60
CA LEU A 52 3.72 -10.67 -11.95
C LEU A 52 4.90 -9.82 -11.44
N GLU A 53 5.34 -8.83 -12.22
CA GLU A 53 6.41 -7.91 -11.79
C GLU A 53 5.96 -6.98 -10.66
N VAL A 54 4.72 -6.49 -10.70
CA VAL A 54 4.17 -5.69 -9.58
C VAL A 54 4.06 -6.54 -8.32
N GLU A 55 3.60 -7.78 -8.41
CA GLU A 55 3.55 -8.70 -7.26
C GLU A 55 4.94 -8.97 -6.67
N ARG A 56 5.94 -9.22 -7.54
CA ARG A 56 7.34 -9.36 -7.12
C ARG A 56 7.85 -8.10 -6.43
N PHE A 57 7.60 -6.93 -7.01
CA PHE A 57 8.03 -5.66 -6.45
C PHE A 57 7.39 -5.38 -5.10
N VAL A 58 6.07 -5.60 -4.95
CA VAL A 58 5.37 -5.42 -3.68
C VAL A 58 5.90 -6.37 -2.61
N ARG A 59 6.19 -7.63 -2.96
CA ARG A 59 6.84 -8.58 -2.05
C ARG A 59 8.21 -8.07 -1.61
N PHE A 60 9.06 -7.65 -2.56
CA PHE A 60 10.37 -7.08 -2.26
C PHE A 60 10.26 -5.86 -1.33
N TYR A 61 9.39 -4.91 -1.66
CA TYR A 61 9.20 -3.67 -0.90
C TYR A 61 8.79 -3.93 0.55
N ASN A 62 7.91 -4.91 0.78
CA ASN A 62 7.38 -5.22 2.10
C ASN A 62 8.26 -6.15 2.93
N HIS A 63 9.04 -7.04 2.30
CA HIS A 63 9.74 -8.14 2.98
C HIS A 63 11.27 -8.09 2.87
N GLN A 64 11.84 -7.16 2.11
CA GLN A 64 13.29 -7.11 1.89
C GLN A 64 13.83 -5.68 1.88
N ARG A 65 13.05 -4.69 1.43
CA ARG A 65 13.50 -3.30 1.42
C ARG A 65 13.51 -2.73 2.84
N GLU A 66 14.68 -2.26 3.24
CA GLU A 66 14.87 -1.43 4.43
C GLU A 66 14.38 -0.01 4.15
N HIS A 67 13.69 0.60 5.11
CA HIS A 67 13.20 1.98 4.99
C HIS A 67 13.77 2.85 6.08
N SER A 68 14.44 3.95 5.70
CA SER A 68 15.00 4.91 6.66
C SER A 68 13.92 5.54 7.54
N SER A 69 12.72 5.79 7.00
CA SER A 69 11.56 6.26 7.77
C SER A 69 11.04 5.24 8.79
N LEU A 70 11.46 3.97 8.68
CA LEU A 70 11.15 2.88 9.59
C LEU A 70 12.39 2.43 10.39
N ASN A 71 13.39 3.32 10.56
CA ASN A 71 14.65 3.02 11.24
C ASN A 71 15.41 1.82 10.63
N GLY A 72 15.31 1.63 9.32
CA GLY A 72 15.92 0.51 8.60
C GLY A 72 15.12 -0.80 8.67
N ASP A 73 13.96 -0.82 9.33
CA ASP A 73 13.13 -2.02 9.41
C ASP A 73 12.25 -2.19 8.17
N MET A 74 11.76 -3.41 7.97
CA MET A 74 10.90 -3.77 6.84
C MET A 74 9.42 -3.48 7.18
N PRO A 75 8.60 -3.05 6.21
CA PRO A 75 7.19 -2.71 6.48
C PRO A 75 6.41 -3.86 7.13
N ILE A 76 6.69 -5.10 6.74
CA ILE A 76 6.03 -6.28 7.33
C ILE A 76 6.34 -6.45 8.82
N ASN A 77 7.56 -6.12 9.27
CA ASN A 77 7.95 -6.25 10.67
C ASN A 77 7.24 -5.22 11.52
N VAL A 78 7.23 -3.97 11.07
CA VAL A 78 6.51 -2.88 11.73
C VAL A 78 5.01 -3.21 11.84
N TRP A 79 4.42 -3.77 10.78
CA TRP A 79 3.02 -4.17 10.80
C TRP A 79 2.74 -5.33 11.77
N LYS A 80 3.58 -6.38 11.78
CA LYS A 80 3.49 -7.49 12.74
C LYS A 80 3.56 -7.01 14.19
N GLN A 81 4.49 -6.09 14.49
CA GLN A 81 4.60 -5.50 15.83
C GLN A 81 3.34 -4.74 16.23
N LYS A 82 2.71 -4.02 15.29
CA LYS A 82 1.43 -3.32 15.53
C LYS A 82 0.29 -4.30 15.81
N LEU A 83 0.21 -5.42 15.09
CA LEU A 83 -0.79 -6.46 15.34
C LEU A 83 -0.66 -7.03 16.75
N ILE A 84 0.56 -7.45 17.12
CA ILE A 84 0.84 -8.01 18.46
C ILE A 84 0.44 -7.01 19.54
N LYS A 85 0.77 -5.72 19.40
CA LYS A 85 0.39 -4.67 20.35
C LYS A 85 -1.12 -4.43 20.43
N THR A 86 -1.86 -4.71 19.36
CA THR A 86 -3.32 -4.53 19.32
C THR A 86 -4.04 -5.72 20.00
N GLU A 87 -3.42 -6.90 19.99
CA GLU A 87 -3.96 -8.14 20.59
C GLU A 87 -3.62 -8.30 22.08
N GLN A 88 -2.67 -7.53 22.61
CA GLN A 88 -2.39 -7.50 24.05
C GLN A 88 -3.49 -6.70 24.78
N PRO A 89 -4.19 -7.29 25.77
CA PRO A 89 -5.17 -6.56 26.56
C PRO A 89 -4.48 -5.45 27.37
N LYS A 90 -5.17 -4.32 27.47
CA LYS A 90 -4.75 -3.15 28.26
C LYS A 90 -4.79 -3.45 29.75
#